data_AF-A0A3C0WJA1-F1
#
_entry.id   AF-A0A3C0WJA1-F1
#
_cell.length_a   1.000
_cell.length_b   1.000
_cell.length_c   1.000
_cell.angle_alpha   90.00
_cell.angle_beta   90.00
_cell.angle_gamma   90.00
#
_symmetry.space_group_name_H-M   'P 1'
#
loop_
_entity.id
_entity.type
_entity.pdbx_description
1 polymer ?
#
loop_
_entity_poly.entity_id
_entity_poly.type
_entity_poly.pdbx_seq_one_letter_code
_entity_poly.pdbx_strand_id
1 'polypeptide(L)'
;GNSPPFISVPDSWPNLTEEQNKFQVPEEVKLRRARENDNGNGLKRPQAGGQGTLMIMHEMDEPRDTYLLERGQYNLPDKSQPLSPGVPNVLAPNLEIQPANRLELGTWLASPNNPLTSRVAVNRIWQQLFGTGLVKSSENFGTQGAHPTHPLLLDYLASDFMKHGWDIKRLIKSIVVSATYQQSSHVDSQLYKEDPENQLLARGPRVRLSGFALRDQALLASGLLVDNFGGPSVKPYMPPRIWRAISNNTYKQDTGNSLYRRSVYTYWRRTIPPPTMMTFNAASREVCIVRTERTNTPLQALTLMNNTIFVEAARNLAERMLLSSNGAIEQRIELGFRTVLARRATDDELALLTDLYQQMQVRFNKEPERATKLLATGESKHSDRLNDSELAAMTIVASTILNLDEAVVKP
;
A
#
# COMPACT_ATOMS: atom_id res chain seq x y z
N GLY A 1 3.96 13.09 30.59
CA GLY A 1 3.04 12.34 29.70
C GLY A 1 3.63 12.34 28.31
N ASN A 2 3.65 11.20 27.63
CA ASN A 2 4.34 11.04 26.34
C ASN A 2 3.47 11.42 25.14
N SER A 3 2.76 12.56 25.18
CA SER A 3 2.15 13.05 23.95
C SER A 3 3.13 14.02 23.27
N PRO A 4 3.40 13.83 21.96
CA PRO A 4 4.24 14.74 21.22
C PRO A 4 3.61 16.14 21.17
N PRO A 5 4.41 17.22 21.12
CA PRO A 5 3.90 18.55 20.87
C PRO A 5 3.30 18.66 19.45
N PHE A 6 2.53 19.71 19.19
CA PHE A 6 1.80 19.91 17.94
C PHE A 6 2.27 21.17 17.22
N ILE A 7 2.22 21.16 15.89
CA ILE A 7 2.32 22.36 15.05
C ILE A 7 1.05 22.54 14.24
N SER A 8 0.76 23.78 13.87
CA SER A 8 -0.32 24.08 12.92
C SER A 8 0.09 23.66 11.52
N VAL A 9 -0.83 23.00 10.81
CA VAL A 9 -0.67 22.64 9.41
C VAL A 9 -1.19 23.81 8.58
N PRO A 10 -0.36 24.45 7.73
CA PRO A 10 -0.81 25.52 6.86
C PRO A 10 -1.92 25.05 5.92
N ASP A 11 -2.89 25.92 5.63
CA ASP A 11 -3.98 25.63 4.70
C ASP A 11 -3.49 25.34 3.27
N SER A 12 -2.28 25.81 2.92
CA SER A 12 -1.61 25.54 1.64
C SER A 12 -1.09 24.10 1.50
N TRP A 13 -1.08 23.29 2.57
CA TRP A 13 -0.65 21.90 2.51
C TRP A 13 -1.48 21.10 1.48
N PRO A 14 -0.86 20.31 0.58
CA PRO A 14 0.54 19.87 0.61
C PRO A 14 1.53 20.79 -0.14
N ASN A 15 1.07 21.86 -0.77
CA ASN A 15 1.90 22.76 -1.59
C ASN A 15 2.39 23.94 -0.75
N LEU A 16 3.31 23.66 0.18
CA LEU A 16 3.91 24.69 1.02
C LEU A 16 4.88 25.57 0.22
N THR A 17 4.85 26.88 0.48
CA THR A 17 5.91 27.79 0.00
C THR A 17 7.21 27.55 0.77
N GLU A 18 8.35 28.03 0.27
CA GLU A 18 9.63 27.96 1.00
C GLU A 18 9.56 28.65 2.37
N GLU A 19 8.75 29.70 2.52
CA GLU A 19 8.54 30.38 3.79
C GLU A 19 7.75 29.52 4.79
N GLN A 20 6.78 28.75 4.29
CA GLN A 20 5.96 27.85 5.11
C GLN A 20 6.69 26.54 5.43
N ASN A 21 7.58 26.10 4.54
CA ASN A 21 8.37 24.87 4.70
C ASN A 21 9.65 25.11 5.52
N LYS A 22 9.51 25.76 6.68
CA LYS A 22 10.59 25.99 7.62
C LYS A 22 10.34 25.25 8.93
N PHE A 23 11.41 25.03 9.69
CA PHE A 23 11.31 24.43 11.01
C PHE A 23 10.40 25.29 11.91
N GLN A 24 9.44 24.63 12.56
CA GLN A 24 8.55 25.26 13.52
C GLN A 24 8.82 24.67 14.90
N VAL A 25 9.13 25.54 15.87
CA VAL A 25 9.16 25.17 17.28
C VAL A 25 7.70 25.04 17.73
N PRO A 26 7.27 23.87 18.22
CA PRO A 26 5.89 23.70 18.65
C PRO A 26 5.64 24.42 19.98
N GLU A 27 4.37 24.72 20.26
CA GLU A 27 3.98 25.20 21.59
C GLU A 27 4.28 24.14 22.67
N GLU A 28 4.55 24.62 23.88
CA GLU A 28 4.71 23.74 25.05
C GLU A 28 3.47 22.87 25.29
N VAL A 29 3.73 21.62 25.67
CA VAL A 29 2.68 20.63 25.93
C VAL A 29 1.86 21.01 27.16
N LYS A 30 0.66 21.53 26.94
CA LYS A 30 -0.31 21.84 28.00
C LYS A 30 -0.91 20.55 28.58
N LEU A 31 -0.82 20.37 29.90
CA LEU A 31 -1.36 19.20 30.60
C LEU A 31 -2.73 19.52 31.23
N ARG A 32 -3.76 18.73 30.93
CA ARG A 32 -5.08 18.79 31.57
C ARG A 32 -5.27 17.65 32.56
N ARG A 33 -6.04 17.87 33.63
CA ARG A 33 -6.46 16.79 34.55
C ARG A 33 -7.49 15.91 33.84
N ALA A 34 -7.30 14.59 33.84
CA ALA A 34 -8.21 13.68 33.13
C ALA A 34 -9.60 13.55 33.80
N ARG A 35 -9.77 13.99 35.05
CA ARG A 35 -11.03 14.04 35.78
C ARG A 35 -11.05 15.34 36.59
N GLU A 36 -12.02 16.20 36.35
CA GLU A 36 -12.10 17.54 36.98
C GLU A 36 -12.54 17.49 38.46
N ASN A 37 -13.14 16.39 38.93
CA ASN A 37 -13.84 16.35 40.22
C ASN A 37 -13.23 15.43 41.32
N ASP A 38 -12.11 14.73 41.08
CA ASP A 38 -11.50 13.89 42.11
C ASP A 38 -10.27 14.59 42.73
N ASN A 39 -10.27 14.75 44.06
CA ASN A 39 -9.13 15.20 44.88
C ASN A 39 -7.94 14.22 44.93
N GLY A 40 -7.77 13.38 43.89
CA GLY A 40 -6.68 12.43 43.76
C GLY A 40 -5.57 12.91 42.82
N ASN A 41 -4.47 12.15 42.77
CA ASN A 41 -3.33 12.28 41.83
C ASN A 41 -3.72 11.99 40.36
N GLY A 42 -4.82 12.60 39.89
CA GLY A 42 -5.44 12.32 38.60
C GLY A 42 -4.44 12.43 37.45
N LEU A 43 -4.35 11.37 36.64
CA LEU A 43 -3.52 11.29 35.44
C LEU A 43 -3.64 12.59 34.63
N LYS A 44 -2.55 13.36 34.58
CA LYS A 44 -2.44 14.53 33.71
C LYS A 44 -2.25 14.04 32.28
N ARG A 45 -3.20 14.37 31.41
CA ARG A 45 -3.14 14.04 29.99
C ARG A 45 -2.79 15.30 29.20
N PRO A 46 -1.88 15.19 28.22
CA PRO A 46 -1.66 16.28 27.28
C PRO A 46 -2.94 16.66 26.56
N GLN A 47 -3.16 17.96 26.37
CA GLN A 47 -4.23 18.46 25.54
C GLN A 47 -4.04 17.93 24.10
N ALA A 48 -5.10 17.37 23.51
CA ALA A 48 -5.06 16.98 22.12
C ALA A 48 -5.03 18.23 21.22
N GLY A 49 -4.27 18.16 20.12
CA GLY A 49 -4.31 19.16 19.07
C GLY A 49 -5.70 19.29 18.42
N GLY A 50 -5.99 20.47 17.86
CA GLY A 50 -7.23 20.76 17.14
C GLY A 50 -7.25 20.20 15.70
N GLN A 51 -8.37 20.40 15.01
CA GLN A 51 -8.41 20.22 13.54
C GLN A 51 -7.37 21.14 12.89
N GLY A 52 -6.55 20.60 11.98
CA GLY A 52 -5.46 21.36 11.35
C GLY A 52 -4.15 21.38 12.12
N THR A 53 -3.95 20.48 13.10
CA THR A 53 -2.66 20.32 13.79
C THR A 53 -2.03 18.96 13.52
N LEU A 54 -0.70 18.89 13.56
CA LEU A 54 0.09 17.68 13.39
C LEU A 54 0.97 17.44 14.61
N MET A 55 0.98 16.20 15.13
CA MET A 55 1.94 15.80 16.16
C MET A 55 3.34 15.72 15.57
N ILE A 56 4.31 16.33 16.24
CA ILE A 56 5.72 16.27 15.85
C ILE A 56 6.59 15.80 17.00
N MET A 57 7.76 15.26 16.67
CA MET A 57 8.82 15.06 17.66
C MET A 57 9.66 16.34 17.75
N HIS A 58 9.89 16.82 18.96
CA HIS A 58 10.77 17.95 19.26
C HIS A 58 11.77 17.52 20.33
N GLU A 59 13.03 17.90 20.18
CA GLU A 59 14.06 17.63 21.19
C GLU A 59 13.87 18.56 22.39
N MET A 60 14.22 18.09 23.59
CA MET A 60 14.14 18.91 24.80
C MET A 60 15.41 19.74 24.93
N ASP A 61 15.30 20.98 25.42
CA ASP A 61 16.47 21.82 25.72
C ASP A 61 17.44 21.12 26.69
N GLU A 62 16.88 20.44 27.68
CA GLU A 62 17.61 19.55 28.59
C GLU A 62 17.20 18.09 28.32
N PRO A 63 18.09 17.28 27.72
CA PRO A 63 17.85 15.85 27.54
C PRO A 63 17.66 15.14 28.87
N ARG A 64 16.80 14.11 28.89
CA ARG A 64 16.66 13.25 30.06
C ARG A 64 17.84 12.28 30.14
N ASP A 65 18.38 12.13 31.34
CA ASP A 65 19.31 11.04 31.62
C ASP A 65 18.71 9.70 31.19
N THR A 66 19.45 8.99 30.35
CA THR A 66 19.07 7.67 29.84
C THR A 66 20.12 6.68 30.32
N TYR A 67 19.70 5.50 30.74
CA TYR A 67 20.56 4.51 31.37
C TYR A 67 20.39 3.14 30.69
N LEU A 68 21.43 2.32 30.75
CA LEU A 68 21.33 0.93 30.30
C LEU A 68 20.38 0.17 31.23
N LEU A 69 19.40 -0.54 30.66
CA LEU A 69 18.49 -1.38 31.45
C LEU A 69 19.08 -2.78 31.61
N GLU A 70 19.29 -3.21 32.85
CA GLU A 70 19.78 -4.56 33.13
C GLU A 70 18.80 -5.60 32.58
N ARG A 71 19.25 -6.38 31.59
CA ARG A 71 18.42 -7.36 30.87
C ARG A 71 17.15 -6.77 30.26
N GLY A 72 17.13 -5.45 30.00
CA GLY A 72 15.97 -4.75 29.46
C GLY A 72 14.84 -4.47 30.47
N GLN A 73 15.05 -4.69 31.77
CA GLN A 73 14.03 -4.42 32.79
C GLN A 73 13.88 -2.92 33.04
N TYR A 74 12.68 -2.38 32.79
CA TYR A 74 12.41 -0.93 32.85
C TYR A 74 12.66 -0.30 34.23
N ASN A 75 12.60 -1.09 35.30
CA ASN A 75 12.78 -0.67 36.68
C ASN A 75 14.19 -0.97 37.22
N LEU A 76 15.10 -1.54 36.41
CA LEU A 76 16.50 -1.77 36.77
C LEU A 76 17.45 -1.02 35.81
N PRO A 77 17.46 0.32 35.85
CA PRO A 77 18.48 1.09 35.14
C PRO A 77 19.83 1.02 35.89
N ASP A 78 20.90 0.72 35.16
CA ASP A 78 22.26 0.91 35.64
C ASP A 78 22.58 2.41 35.67
N LYS A 79 22.53 2.99 36.87
CA LYS A 79 22.77 4.42 37.10
C LYS A 79 24.26 4.77 37.25
N SER A 80 25.17 3.82 37.06
CA SER A 80 26.61 4.09 37.14
C SER A 80 27.10 4.99 36.01
N GLN A 81 26.47 4.91 34.82
CA GLN A 81 26.84 5.70 33.66
C GLN A 81 25.61 6.11 32.84
N PRO A 82 25.32 7.42 32.69
CA PRO A 82 24.33 7.87 31.74
C PRO A 82 24.82 7.61 30.30
N LEU A 83 23.89 7.18 29.45
CA LEU A 83 24.12 6.98 28.03
C LEU A 83 23.88 8.29 27.28
N SER A 84 24.75 8.56 26.32
CA SER A 84 24.58 9.66 25.36
C SER A 84 24.10 9.12 24.01
N PRO A 85 23.47 9.96 23.17
CA PRO A 85 23.19 9.63 21.78
C PRO A 85 24.47 9.18 21.05
N GLY A 86 24.30 8.23 20.13
CA GLY A 86 25.40 7.70 19.33
C GLY A 86 25.01 6.42 18.61
N VAL A 87 26.00 5.82 17.95
CA VAL A 87 25.88 4.52 17.27
C VAL A 87 26.54 3.45 18.13
N PRO A 88 25.92 2.27 18.31
CA PRO A 88 26.57 1.16 19.00
C PRO A 88 27.96 0.87 18.41
N ASN A 89 28.98 0.79 19.27
CA ASN A 89 30.38 0.62 18.84
C ASN A 89 30.59 -0.59 17.93
N VAL A 90 29.81 -1.66 18.12
CA VAL A 90 29.84 -2.86 17.25
C VAL A 90 29.46 -2.57 15.79
N LEU A 91 28.67 -1.53 15.52
CA LEU A 91 28.26 -1.14 14.18
C LEU A 91 29.21 -0.11 13.55
N ALA A 92 29.97 0.62 14.37
CA ALA A 92 30.84 1.70 13.92
C ALA A 92 32.06 1.86 14.84
N PRO A 93 32.97 0.86 14.89
CA PRO A 93 34.04 0.80 15.89
C PRO A 93 35.07 1.94 15.77
N ASN A 94 35.14 2.58 14.60
CA ASN A 94 36.09 3.64 14.28
C ASN A 94 35.39 4.99 14.02
N LEU A 95 34.19 5.19 14.56
CA LEU A 95 33.47 6.45 14.37
C LEU A 95 33.98 7.51 15.35
N GLU A 96 34.78 8.46 14.83
CA GLU A 96 35.40 9.53 15.63
C GLU A 96 34.37 10.47 16.27
N ILE A 97 33.30 10.80 15.54
CA ILE A 97 32.25 11.72 15.99
C ILE A 97 30.92 10.96 16.03
N GLN A 98 30.39 10.80 17.23
CA GLN A 98 29.10 10.18 17.46
C GLN A 98 27.96 11.14 17.07
N PRO A 99 26.91 10.65 16.41
CA PRO A 99 25.71 11.45 16.17
C PRO A 99 25.07 11.89 17.49
N ALA A 100 24.95 13.20 17.69
CA ALA A 100 24.37 13.80 18.88
C ALA A 100 22.84 13.84 18.85
N ASN A 101 22.24 13.78 17.65
CA ASN A 101 20.80 13.89 17.43
C ASN A 101 20.32 12.96 16.29
N ARG A 102 19.00 12.93 16.06
CA ARG A 102 18.40 12.07 15.03
C ARG A 102 18.80 12.44 13.61
N LEU A 103 19.04 13.73 13.34
CA LEU A 103 19.42 14.21 12.01
C LEU A 103 20.83 13.75 11.66
N GLU A 104 21.77 13.87 12.59
CA GLU A 104 23.13 13.36 12.45
C GLU A 104 23.14 11.83 12.31
N LEU A 105 22.29 11.13 13.07
CA LEU A 105 22.18 9.67 12.93
C LEU A 105 21.66 9.30 11.54
N GLY A 106 20.68 10.04 11.02
CA GLY A 106 20.18 9.87 9.65
C GLY A 106 21.26 10.13 8.60
N THR A 107 22.09 11.16 8.81
CA THR A 107 23.22 11.50 7.94
C THR A 107 24.28 10.39 7.95
N TRP A 108 24.60 9.84 9.13
CA TRP A 108 25.50 8.69 9.26
C TRP A 108 24.92 7.43 8.59
N LEU A 109 23.64 7.14 8.79
CA LEU A 109 22.95 5.99 8.17
C LEU A 109 22.99 6.06 6.64
N ALA A 110 22.80 7.25 6.07
CA ALA A 110 22.80 7.48 4.62
C ALA A 110 24.19 7.82 4.05
N SER A 111 25.24 7.78 4.88
CA SER A 111 26.60 8.13 4.48
C SER A 111 27.13 7.15 3.42
N PRO A 112 27.90 7.61 2.41
CA PRO A 112 28.59 6.74 1.46
C PRO A 112 29.53 5.71 2.12
N ASN A 113 30.00 6.00 3.34
CA ASN A 113 30.85 5.10 4.12
C ASN A 113 30.06 4.00 4.83
N ASN A 114 28.72 4.03 4.76
CA ASN A 114 27.83 2.99 5.29
C ASN A 114 27.07 2.29 4.14
N PRO A 115 27.61 1.19 3.58
CA PRO A 115 27.00 0.51 2.44
C PRO A 115 25.74 -0.29 2.81
N LEU A 116 25.45 -0.51 4.09
CA LEU A 116 24.35 -1.37 4.52
C LEU A 116 22.99 -0.77 4.15
N THR A 117 22.80 0.54 4.36
CA THR A 117 21.52 1.22 4.12
C THR A 117 21.08 1.12 2.67
N SER A 118 22.00 1.34 1.72
CA SER A 118 21.70 1.26 0.29
C SER A 118 21.44 -0.18 -0.15
N ARG A 119 22.21 -1.17 0.32
CA ARG A 119 21.96 -2.60 0.07
C ARG A 119 20.57 -3.01 0.55
N VAL A 120 20.17 -2.63 1.78
CA VAL A 120 18.85 -2.92 2.33
C VAL A 120 17.75 -2.25 1.50
N ALA A 121 17.92 -0.98 1.14
CA ALA A 121 16.93 -0.23 0.36
C ALA A 121 16.73 -0.83 -1.04
N VAL A 122 17.83 -1.12 -1.76
CA VAL A 122 17.80 -1.78 -3.08
C VAL A 122 17.13 -3.13 -2.99
N ASN A 123 17.49 -3.96 -2.01
CA ASN A 123 16.87 -5.28 -1.86
C ASN A 123 15.36 -5.22 -1.62
N ARG A 124 14.89 -4.23 -0.85
CA ARG A 124 13.45 -4.01 -0.64
C ARG A 124 12.73 -3.60 -1.91
N ILE A 125 13.32 -2.72 -2.71
CA ILE A 125 12.77 -2.32 -4.02
C ILE A 125 12.77 -3.52 -4.97
N TRP A 126 13.87 -4.27 -5.03
CA TRP A 126 13.96 -5.51 -5.79
C TRP A 126 12.86 -6.50 -5.37
N GLN A 127 12.67 -6.73 -4.06
CA GLN A 127 11.61 -7.60 -3.54
C GLN A 127 10.21 -7.13 -3.94
N GLN A 128 9.96 -5.82 -4.02
CA GLN A 128 8.66 -5.31 -4.48
C GLN A 128 8.40 -5.61 -5.96
N LEU A 129 9.46 -5.63 -6.77
CA LEU A 129 9.40 -5.88 -8.21
C LEU A 129 9.39 -7.39 -8.52
N PHE A 130 10.35 -8.15 -7.97
CA PHE A 130 10.53 -9.58 -8.22
C PHE A 130 9.80 -10.51 -7.25
N GLY A 131 9.27 -9.97 -6.15
CA GLY A 131 8.60 -10.73 -5.10
C GLY A 131 9.50 -11.21 -3.98
N THR A 132 10.71 -11.65 -4.33
CA THR A 132 11.76 -12.07 -3.41
C THR A 132 12.96 -11.15 -3.58
N GLY A 133 13.56 -10.70 -2.49
CA GLY A 133 14.79 -9.91 -2.52
C GLY A 133 15.97 -10.79 -2.97
N LEU A 134 17.03 -10.16 -3.50
CA LEU A 134 18.33 -10.82 -3.70
C LEU A 134 18.84 -11.45 -2.40
N VAL A 135 18.58 -10.79 -1.26
CA VAL A 135 18.63 -11.36 0.08
C VAL A 135 17.20 -11.72 0.48
N LYS A 136 16.91 -13.02 0.64
CA LYS A 136 15.56 -13.53 0.95
C LYS A 136 15.03 -13.07 2.32
N SER A 137 15.92 -12.93 3.30
CA SER A 137 15.63 -12.44 4.66
C SER A 137 15.73 -10.92 4.73
N SER A 138 14.79 -10.20 4.13
CA SER A 138 14.82 -8.72 4.07
C SER A 138 14.82 -8.03 5.44
N GLU A 139 14.37 -8.73 6.48
CA GLU A 139 14.40 -8.32 7.88
C GLU A 139 15.75 -8.55 8.58
N ASN A 140 16.63 -9.38 8.01
CA ASN A 140 17.92 -9.70 8.60
C ASN A 140 19.02 -9.74 7.54
N PHE A 141 19.79 -8.66 7.49
CA PHE A 141 20.98 -8.51 6.64
C PHE A 141 22.29 -8.89 7.37
N GLY A 142 22.19 -9.43 8.59
CA GLY A 142 23.33 -9.88 9.39
C GLY A 142 23.77 -11.30 9.04
N THR A 143 24.70 -11.83 9.85
CA THR A 143 25.29 -13.18 9.67
C THR A 143 24.30 -14.33 9.84
N GLN A 144 23.16 -14.08 10.50
CA GLN A 144 22.07 -15.05 10.65
C GLN A 144 21.02 -14.94 9.53
N GLY A 145 21.18 -13.98 8.61
CA GLY A 145 20.35 -13.84 7.42
C GLY A 145 20.80 -14.74 6.27
N ALA A 146 19.98 -14.79 5.23
CA ALA A 146 20.35 -15.41 3.97
C ALA A 146 21.47 -14.61 3.27
N HIS A 147 22.37 -15.30 2.60
CA HIS A 147 23.31 -14.66 1.69
C HIS A 147 22.59 -14.14 0.44
N PRO A 148 23.09 -13.04 -0.18
CA PRO A 148 22.55 -12.58 -1.46
C PRO A 148 22.77 -13.63 -2.55
N THR A 149 21.75 -13.93 -3.34
CA THR A 149 21.87 -14.83 -4.50
C THR A 149 22.81 -14.27 -5.56
N HIS A 150 22.79 -12.95 -5.74
CA HIS A 150 23.63 -12.22 -6.70
C HIS A 150 24.37 -11.06 -5.98
N PRO A 151 25.47 -11.32 -5.26
CA PRO A 151 26.16 -10.31 -4.45
C PRO A 151 26.68 -9.14 -5.28
N LEU A 152 27.30 -9.41 -6.43
CA LEU A 152 27.86 -8.37 -7.30
C LEU A 152 26.78 -7.47 -7.90
N LEU A 153 25.61 -8.02 -8.21
CA LEU A 153 24.46 -7.24 -8.69
C LEU A 153 23.91 -6.33 -7.59
N LEU A 154 23.76 -6.86 -6.38
CA LEU A 154 23.32 -6.07 -5.22
C LEU A 154 24.29 -4.91 -4.95
N ASP A 155 25.60 -5.17 -5.02
CA ASP A 155 26.64 -4.17 -4.81
C ASP A 155 26.66 -3.10 -5.89
N TYR A 156 26.52 -3.52 -7.15
CA TYR A 156 26.39 -2.60 -8.28
C TYR A 156 25.20 -1.66 -8.08
N LEU A 157 24.00 -2.21 -7.86
CA LEU A 157 22.78 -1.42 -7.70
C LEU A 157 22.82 -0.53 -6.46
N ALA A 158 23.38 -1.00 -5.34
CA ALA A 158 23.52 -0.23 -4.11
C ALA A 158 24.49 0.96 -4.26
N SER A 159 25.66 0.72 -4.87
CA SER A 159 26.63 1.78 -5.16
C SER A 159 26.05 2.81 -6.14
N ASP A 160 25.39 2.33 -7.18
CA ASP A 160 24.76 3.16 -8.21
C ASP A 160 23.61 4.00 -7.65
N PHE A 161 22.78 3.43 -6.77
CA PHE A 161 21.69 4.14 -6.10
C PHE A 161 22.20 5.31 -5.23
N MET A 162 23.28 5.09 -4.46
CA MET A 162 23.89 6.16 -3.65
C MET A 162 24.52 7.26 -4.53
N LYS A 163 25.28 6.87 -5.57
CA LYS A 163 25.97 7.81 -6.47
C LYS A 163 25.01 8.75 -7.21
N HIS A 164 23.78 8.30 -7.45
CA HIS A 164 22.75 9.08 -8.14
C HIS A 164 21.74 9.70 -7.16
N GLY A 165 22.19 10.06 -5.96
CA GLY A 165 21.40 10.86 -5.02
C GLY A 165 20.16 10.15 -4.48
N TRP A 166 20.19 8.82 -4.37
CA TRP A 166 19.07 8.02 -3.87
C TRP A 166 17.79 8.14 -4.71
N ASP A 167 17.92 8.37 -6.02
CA ASP A 167 16.79 8.44 -6.95
C ASP A 167 16.09 7.08 -7.12
N ILE A 168 14.96 6.92 -6.44
CA ILE A 168 14.12 5.71 -6.47
C ILE A 168 13.58 5.45 -7.89
N LYS A 169 13.19 6.49 -8.63
CA LYS A 169 12.63 6.32 -9.98
C LYS A 169 13.69 5.82 -10.95
N ARG A 170 14.92 6.34 -10.85
CA ARG A 170 16.06 5.87 -11.64
C ARG A 170 16.39 4.41 -11.35
N LEU A 171 16.43 4.02 -10.08
CA LEU A 171 16.66 2.62 -9.68
C LEU A 171 15.56 1.70 -10.22
N ILE A 172 14.29 2.05 -10.02
CA ILE A 172 13.16 1.27 -10.55
C ILE A 172 13.26 1.17 -12.06
N LYS A 173 13.49 2.28 -12.77
CA LYS A 173 13.65 2.29 -14.23
C LYS A 173 14.74 1.32 -14.68
N SER A 174 15.91 1.37 -14.05
CA SER A 174 17.06 0.51 -14.38
C SER A 174 16.73 -0.98 -14.22
N ILE A 175 15.93 -1.32 -13.22
CA ILE A 175 15.46 -2.69 -13.01
C ILE A 175 14.40 -3.07 -14.07
N VAL A 176 13.35 -2.27 -14.26
CA VAL A 176 12.20 -2.67 -15.11
C VAL A 176 12.50 -2.65 -16.61
N VAL A 177 13.55 -1.94 -17.05
CA VAL A 177 14.03 -1.98 -18.44
C VAL A 177 15.15 -2.99 -18.66
N SER A 178 15.55 -3.74 -17.63
CA SER A 178 16.57 -4.79 -17.77
C SER A 178 16.02 -6.00 -18.53
N ALA A 179 16.90 -6.70 -19.24
CA ALA A 179 16.56 -7.97 -19.89
C ALA A 179 15.97 -8.97 -18.88
N THR A 180 16.51 -9.02 -17.65
CA THR A 180 16.05 -9.92 -16.58
C THR A 180 14.61 -9.68 -16.17
N TYR A 181 14.18 -8.42 -16.02
CA TYR A 181 12.79 -8.10 -15.65
C TYR A 181 11.82 -8.32 -16.80
N GLN A 182 12.27 -8.11 -18.05
CA GLN A 182 11.46 -8.25 -19.25
C GLN A 182 11.34 -9.70 -19.76
N GLN A 183 11.94 -10.67 -19.06
CA GLN A 183 11.78 -12.09 -19.38
C GLN A 183 10.31 -12.51 -19.30
N SER A 184 9.94 -13.52 -20.09
CA SER A 184 8.63 -14.14 -19.98
C SER A 184 8.45 -14.78 -18.60
N SER A 185 7.27 -14.58 -18.01
CA SER A 185 6.84 -15.26 -16.78
C SER A 185 6.40 -16.70 -17.03
N HIS A 186 6.34 -17.16 -18.29
CA HIS A 186 6.03 -18.54 -18.63
C HIS A 186 7.11 -19.49 -18.11
N VAL A 187 6.70 -20.57 -17.46
CA VAL A 187 7.60 -21.57 -16.88
C VAL A 187 7.17 -22.96 -17.30
N ASP A 188 8.08 -23.70 -17.93
CA ASP A 188 7.85 -25.11 -18.21
C ASP A 188 8.18 -25.98 -16.98
N SER A 189 7.80 -27.26 -17.06
CA SER A 189 7.96 -28.18 -15.93
C SER A 189 9.43 -28.45 -15.55
N GLN A 190 10.37 -28.30 -16.48
CA GLN A 190 11.79 -28.55 -16.22
C GLN A 190 12.41 -27.33 -15.54
N LEU A 191 12.17 -26.14 -16.09
CA LEU A 191 12.63 -24.86 -15.52
C LEU A 191 12.07 -24.64 -14.11
N TYR A 192 10.82 -25.03 -13.88
CA TYR A 192 10.21 -24.95 -12.54
C TYR A 192 10.89 -25.88 -11.52
N LYS A 193 11.34 -27.07 -11.94
CA LYS A 193 12.06 -27.99 -11.05
C LYS A 193 13.46 -27.48 -10.71
N GLU A 194 14.13 -26.85 -11.68
CA GLU A 194 15.49 -26.32 -11.52
C GLU A 194 15.51 -25.04 -10.68
N ASP A 195 14.51 -24.15 -10.86
CA ASP A 195 14.41 -22.90 -10.10
C ASP A 195 12.97 -22.62 -9.63
N PRO A 196 12.44 -23.37 -8.63
CA PRO A 196 11.05 -23.24 -8.20
C PRO A 196 10.75 -21.88 -7.56
N GLU A 197 11.73 -21.26 -6.90
CA GLU A 197 11.59 -19.98 -6.20
C GLU A 197 12.01 -18.76 -7.07
N ASN A 198 12.41 -18.97 -8.32
CA ASN A 198 12.96 -17.95 -9.22
C ASN A 198 14.19 -17.22 -8.63
N GLN A 199 15.04 -17.94 -7.88
CA GLN A 199 16.26 -17.39 -7.26
C GLN A 199 17.36 -17.13 -8.28
N LEU A 200 17.43 -17.93 -9.35
CA LEU A 200 18.37 -17.78 -10.46
C LEU A 200 17.88 -16.75 -11.48
N LEU A 201 16.66 -16.21 -11.28
CA LEU A 201 16.02 -15.24 -12.16
C LEU A 201 15.84 -15.79 -13.58
N ALA A 202 15.52 -17.08 -13.68
CA ALA A 202 15.36 -17.79 -14.95
C ALA A 202 14.08 -17.40 -15.72
N ARG A 203 13.18 -16.64 -15.09
CA ARG A 203 11.92 -16.17 -15.66
C ARG A 203 11.49 -14.81 -15.10
N GLY A 204 10.52 -14.19 -15.77
CA GLY A 204 9.86 -12.97 -15.33
C GLY A 204 9.15 -13.10 -13.97
N PRO A 205 8.99 -12.00 -13.22
CA PRO A 205 8.41 -12.04 -11.89
C PRO A 205 6.89 -12.07 -11.91
N ARG A 206 6.30 -13.25 -11.72
CA ARG A 206 4.85 -13.43 -11.64
C ARG A 206 4.35 -13.43 -10.20
N VAL A 207 3.84 -12.29 -9.71
CA VAL A 207 3.44 -12.15 -8.30
C VAL A 207 2.10 -11.45 -8.13
N ARG A 208 1.26 -11.96 -7.23
CA ARG A 208 -0.03 -11.32 -6.89
C ARG A 208 0.18 -9.89 -6.41
N LEU A 209 -0.67 -9.00 -6.91
CA LEU A 209 -0.76 -7.61 -6.47
C LEU A 209 -1.15 -7.52 -4.98
N SER A 210 -0.74 -6.41 -4.35
CA SER A 210 -1.17 -6.11 -2.98
C SER A 210 -2.63 -5.67 -2.96
N GLY A 211 -3.29 -5.74 -1.80
CA GLY A 211 -4.66 -5.23 -1.67
C GLY A 211 -4.82 -3.76 -2.10
N PHE A 212 -3.80 -2.94 -1.87
CA PHE A 212 -3.76 -1.55 -2.31
C PHE A 212 -3.74 -1.44 -3.83
N ALA A 213 -2.88 -2.22 -4.49
CA ALA A 213 -2.75 -2.21 -5.94
C ALA A 213 -3.97 -2.81 -6.63
N LEU A 214 -4.54 -3.90 -6.10
CA LEU A 214 -5.77 -4.51 -6.65
C LEU A 214 -6.93 -3.52 -6.66
N ARG A 215 -7.16 -2.82 -5.54
CA ARG A 215 -8.22 -1.82 -5.45
C ARG A 215 -7.94 -0.63 -6.38
N ASP A 216 -6.72 -0.09 -6.33
CA ASP A 216 -6.37 1.10 -7.14
C ASP A 216 -6.39 0.80 -8.65
N GLN A 217 -6.00 -0.42 -9.06
CA GLN A 217 -6.11 -0.88 -10.44
C GLN A 217 -7.57 -0.99 -10.89
N ALA A 218 -8.45 -1.59 -10.09
CA ALA A 218 -9.86 -1.70 -10.43
C ALA A 218 -10.50 -0.31 -10.61
N LEU A 219 -10.17 0.65 -9.72
CA LEU A 219 -10.62 2.04 -9.83
C LEU A 219 -10.05 2.75 -11.06
N LEU A 220 -8.78 2.50 -11.40
CA LEU A 220 -8.14 3.12 -12.56
C LEU A 220 -8.76 2.60 -13.86
N ALA A 221 -8.87 1.27 -13.98
CA ALA A 221 -9.42 0.61 -15.18
C ALA A 221 -10.89 1.02 -15.42
N SER A 222 -11.67 1.19 -14.36
CA SER A 222 -13.06 1.61 -14.44
C SER A 222 -13.25 3.12 -14.65
N GLY A 223 -12.20 3.93 -14.48
CA GLY A 223 -12.27 5.38 -14.54
C GLY A 223 -12.81 6.05 -13.27
N LEU A 224 -13.01 5.30 -12.18
CA LEU A 224 -13.45 5.85 -10.89
C LEU A 224 -12.32 6.52 -10.09
N LEU A 225 -11.05 6.17 -10.36
CA LEU A 225 -9.93 6.61 -9.53
C LEU A 225 -9.83 8.14 -9.44
N VAL A 226 -9.87 8.66 -8.21
CA VAL A 226 -9.62 10.07 -7.92
C VAL A 226 -8.17 10.26 -7.50
N ASP A 227 -7.36 10.80 -8.41
CA ASP A 227 -5.91 11.02 -8.21
C ASP A 227 -5.58 12.39 -7.59
N ASN A 228 -6.23 12.69 -6.46
CA ASN A 228 -5.92 13.87 -5.67
C ASN A 228 -4.85 13.52 -4.63
N PHE A 229 -3.69 14.18 -4.70
CA PHE A 229 -2.60 14.02 -3.75
C PHE A 229 -2.79 14.86 -2.48
N GLY A 230 -2.37 14.32 -1.33
CA GLY A 230 -2.42 15.01 -0.03
C GLY A 230 -3.79 14.94 0.66
N GLY A 231 -4.08 15.88 1.56
CA GLY A 231 -5.36 15.96 2.27
C GLY A 231 -5.61 14.84 3.31
N PRO A 232 -6.77 14.88 3.99
CA PRO A 232 -7.11 13.93 5.05
C PRO A 232 -7.37 12.53 4.51
N SER A 233 -7.25 11.53 5.39
CA SER A 233 -7.69 10.17 5.08
C SER A 233 -9.19 10.10 4.84
N VAL A 234 -9.61 9.18 3.96
CA VAL A 234 -11.00 8.95 3.59
C VAL A 234 -11.51 7.60 4.08
N LYS A 235 -12.83 7.50 4.22
CA LYS A 235 -13.55 6.33 4.73
C LYS A 235 -14.40 5.72 3.61
N PRO A 236 -13.81 4.89 2.72
CA PRO A 236 -14.53 4.21 1.64
C PRO A 236 -15.49 3.13 2.19
N TYR A 237 -16.11 2.35 1.30
CA TYR A 237 -17.05 1.28 1.68
C TYR A 237 -16.51 0.37 2.79
N MET A 238 -17.36 0.13 3.78
CA MET A 238 -17.07 -0.74 4.92
C MET A 238 -18.27 -1.64 5.17
N PRO A 239 -18.09 -2.98 5.26
CA PRO A 239 -19.17 -3.87 5.64
C PRO A 239 -19.80 -3.46 6.98
N PRO A 240 -21.13 -3.61 7.13
CA PRO A 240 -21.81 -3.20 8.35
C PRO A 240 -21.34 -4.02 9.56
N ARG A 241 -21.49 -3.45 10.75
CA ARG A 241 -21.28 -4.09 12.08
C ARG A 241 -19.83 -4.42 12.50
N ILE A 242 -18.82 -4.31 11.62
CA ILE A 242 -17.41 -4.56 12.01
C ILE A 242 -16.97 -3.65 13.17
N TRP A 243 -17.31 -2.36 13.11
CA TRP A 243 -16.90 -1.40 14.13
C TRP A 243 -17.60 -1.59 15.48
N ARG A 244 -18.88 -1.97 15.46
CA ARG A 244 -19.68 -2.16 16.67
C ARG A 244 -19.18 -3.33 17.53
N ALA A 245 -18.50 -4.29 16.93
CA ALA A 245 -17.92 -5.43 17.64
C ALA A 245 -16.70 -5.06 18.52
N ILE A 246 -16.02 -3.94 18.22
CA ILE A 246 -14.72 -3.60 18.82
C ILE A 246 -14.72 -2.21 19.47
N SER A 247 -15.68 -1.34 19.12
CA SER A 247 -15.72 0.04 19.62
C SER A 247 -17.16 0.56 19.76
N ASN A 248 -17.39 1.37 20.79
CA ASN A 248 -18.63 2.16 20.94
C ASN A 248 -18.75 3.29 19.90
N ASN A 249 -17.76 3.48 19.02
CA ASN A 249 -17.77 4.48 17.96
C ASN A 249 -18.26 3.85 16.64
N THR A 250 -18.89 4.65 15.78
CA THR A 250 -19.43 4.20 14.51
C THR A 250 -18.54 4.62 13.34
N TYR A 251 -18.41 3.73 12.35
CA TYR A 251 -17.81 4.08 11.08
C TYR A 251 -18.81 4.89 10.27
N LYS A 252 -18.55 6.21 10.15
CA LYS A 252 -19.25 7.07 9.20
C LYS A 252 -18.53 6.98 7.86
N GLN A 253 -19.14 6.28 6.90
CA GLN A 253 -18.64 6.21 5.53
C GLN A 253 -18.69 7.62 4.90
N ASP A 254 -17.67 7.96 4.12
CA ASP A 254 -17.69 9.15 3.28
C ASP A 254 -18.52 8.91 2.01
N THR A 255 -18.73 9.95 1.20
CA THR A 255 -19.52 9.90 -0.03
C THR A 255 -18.77 10.53 -1.20
N GLY A 256 -19.28 10.33 -2.42
CA GLY A 256 -18.73 10.88 -3.65
C GLY A 256 -17.27 10.50 -3.89
N ASN A 257 -16.47 11.47 -4.35
CA ASN A 257 -15.06 11.28 -4.72
C ASN A 257 -14.20 10.67 -3.60
N SER A 258 -14.58 10.85 -2.33
CA SER A 258 -13.86 10.27 -1.19
C SER A 258 -13.87 8.73 -1.19
N LEU A 259 -14.87 8.10 -1.82
CA LEU A 259 -14.94 6.64 -1.94
C LEU A 259 -13.89 6.05 -2.89
N TYR A 260 -13.41 6.84 -3.84
CA TYR A 260 -12.58 6.38 -4.97
C TYR A 260 -11.16 6.94 -4.96
N ARG A 261 -10.72 7.57 -3.85
CA ARG A 261 -9.32 7.96 -3.70
C ARG A 261 -8.42 6.73 -3.62
N ARG A 262 -7.14 6.92 -3.98
CA ARG A 262 -6.08 5.91 -3.85
C ARG A 262 -6.07 5.28 -2.46
N SER A 263 -5.80 3.99 -2.41
CA SER A 263 -5.89 3.18 -1.20
C SER A 263 -4.92 3.64 -0.10
N VAL A 264 -3.85 4.36 -0.46
CA VAL A 264 -2.93 5.01 0.51
C VAL A 264 -3.63 6.03 1.41
N TYR A 265 -4.72 6.65 0.95
CA TYR A 265 -5.51 7.60 1.72
C TYR A 265 -6.63 6.94 2.54
N THR A 266 -6.78 5.62 2.49
CA THR A 266 -7.81 4.92 3.26
C THR A 266 -7.52 5.03 4.76
N TYR A 267 -8.52 5.45 5.53
CA TYR A 267 -8.43 5.57 6.97
C TYR A 267 -8.08 4.24 7.62
N TRP A 268 -7.03 4.24 8.45
CA TRP A 268 -6.54 3.06 9.15
C TRP A 268 -6.64 3.26 10.65
N ARG A 269 -7.43 2.43 11.33
CA ARG A 269 -7.42 2.32 12.79
C ARG A 269 -6.66 1.06 13.18
N ARG A 270 -5.66 1.17 14.05
CA ARG A 270 -4.78 0.05 14.42
C ARG A 270 -5.54 -1.21 14.83
N THR A 271 -6.63 -1.07 15.58
CA THR A 271 -7.47 -2.19 16.05
C THR A 271 -8.57 -2.61 15.07
N ILE A 272 -8.83 -1.82 14.02
CA ILE A 272 -9.89 -2.08 13.04
C ILE A 272 -9.37 -1.64 11.65
N PRO A 273 -8.41 -2.38 11.07
CA PRO A 273 -7.91 -2.12 9.73
C PRO A 273 -9.01 -2.32 8.65
N PRO A 274 -8.87 -1.73 7.46
CA PRO A 274 -9.80 -1.95 6.36
C PRO A 274 -9.88 -3.45 5.98
N PRO A 275 -11.07 -4.08 6.04
CA PRO A 275 -11.20 -5.54 5.88
C PRO A 275 -10.83 -6.02 4.48
N THR A 276 -11.10 -5.23 3.44
CA THR A 276 -10.66 -5.53 2.08
C THR A 276 -9.13 -5.62 2.01
N MET A 277 -8.41 -4.69 2.64
CA MET A 277 -6.94 -4.70 2.65
C MET A 277 -6.40 -5.91 3.43
N MET A 278 -7.02 -6.23 4.57
CA MET A 278 -6.66 -7.40 5.36
C MET A 278 -6.86 -8.72 4.62
N THR A 279 -7.95 -8.82 3.84
CA THR A 279 -8.25 -10.01 3.04
C THR A 279 -7.14 -10.28 2.02
N PHE A 280 -6.51 -9.24 1.48
CA PHE A 280 -5.37 -9.33 0.56
C PHE A 280 -4.01 -9.17 1.27
N ASN A 281 -3.92 -9.65 2.51
CA ASN A 281 -2.71 -9.76 3.33
C ASN A 281 -2.02 -8.43 3.66
N ALA A 282 -2.72 -7.31 3.71
CA ALA A 282 -2.12 -6.08 4.22
C ALA A 282 -1.71 -6.23 5.71
N ALA A 283 -0.65 -5.55 6.12
CA ALA A 283 -0.21 -5.54 7.51
C ALA A 283 -1.28 -4.92 8.42
N SER A 284 -1.64 -5.58 9.53
CA SER A 284 -2.58 -5.03 10.53
C SER A 284 -2.08 -3.72 11.16
N ARG A 285 -0.75 -3.49 11.12
CA ARG A 285 0.00 -2.42 11.81
C ARG A 285 0.00 -2.56 13.34
N GLU A 286 -0.29 -3.76 13.83
CA GLU A 286 -0.12 -4.10 15.25
C GLU A 286 1.33 -4.44 15.58
N VAL A 287 2.00 -5.12 14.66
CA VAL A 287 3.43 -5.45 14.69
C VAL A 287 4.13 -4.95 13.43
N CYS A 288 5.44 -4.72 13.53
CA CYS A 288 6.26 -4.40 12.37
C CYS A 288 6.43 -5.65 11.51
N ILE A 289 6.12 -5.55 10.21
CA ILE A 289 6.43 -6.60 9.24
C ILE A 289 7.27 -6.00 8.11
N VAL A 290 8.35 -6.68 7.74
CA VAL A 290 9.24 -6.27 6.63
C VAL A 290 8.86 -7.00 5.33
N ARG A 291 8.39 -8.24 5.45
CA ARG A 291 7.90 -9.05 4.34
C ARG A 291 6.42 -9.38 4.56
N THR A 292 5.64 -9.22 3.51
CA THR A 292 4.22 -9.56 3.52
C THR A 292 4.04 -10.96 2.95
N GLU A 293 3.32 -11.82 3.68
CA GLU A 293 2.93 -13.12 3.16
C GLU A 293 1.96 -12.97 1.99
N ARG A 294 2.08 -13.84 1.00
CA ARG A 294 1.22 -13.88 -0.18
C ARG A 294 0.48 -15.20 -0.18
N THR A 295 -0.83 -15.12 -0.33
CA THR A 295 -1.72 -16.28 -0.36
C THR A 295 -2.62 -16.14 -1.57
N ASN A 296 -3.21 -17.23 -2.02
CA ASN A 296 -4.29 -17.19 -2.99
C ASN A 296 -5.42 -18.05 -2.42
N THR A 297 -6.41 -17.41 -1.82
CA THR A 297 -7.48 -18.11 -1.09
C THR A 297 -8.82 -17.93 -1.80
N PRO A 298 -9.75 -18.90 -1.70
CA PRO A 298 -11.10 -18.73 -2.23
C PRO A 298 -11.81 -17.46 -1.71
N LEU A 299 -11.54 -17.07 -0.45
CA LEU A 299 -12.07 -15.83 0.13
C LEU A 299 -11.61 -14.58 -0.63
N GLN A 300 -10.36 -14.55 -1.10
CA GLN A 300 -9.83 -13.42 -1.88
C GLN A 300 -10.51 -13.34 -3.24
N ALA A 301 -10.69 -14.46 -3.94
CA ALA A 301 -11.45 -14.51 -5.19
C ALA A 301 -12.91 -14.04 -4.98
N LEU A 302 -13.59 -14.55 -3.95
CA LEU A 302 -14.94 -14.12 -3.60
C LEU A 302 -15.01 -12.63 -3.23
N THR A 303 -13.95 -12.07 -2.64
CA THR A 303 -13.90 -10.64 -2.33
C THR A 303 -13.83 -9.79 -3.60
N LEU A 304 -13.02 -10.18 -4.58
CA LEU A 304 -12.96 -9.50 -5.87
C LEU A 304 -14.30 -9.58 -6.62
N MET A 305 -15.02 -10.70 -6.51
CA MET A 305 -16.30 -10.89 -7.19
C MET A 305 -17.48 -10.16 -6.53
N ASN A 306 -17.47 -9.98 -5.20
CA ASN A 306 -18.67 -9.58 -4.45
C ASN A 306 -18.56 -8.27 -3.66
N ASN A 307 -17.35 -7.79 -3.38
CA ASN A 307 -17.20 -6.57 -2.61
C ASN A 307 -17.64 -5.35 -3.43
N THR A 308 -18.41 -4.44 -2.81
CA THR A 308 -19.07 -3.30 -3.45
C THR A 308 -18.17 -2.53 -4.41
N ILE A 309 -16.92 -2.24 -4.01
CA ILE A 309 -16.01 -1.43 -4.83
C ILE A 309 -15.59 -2.14 -6.12
N PHE A 310 -15.45 -3.47 -6.11
CA PHE A 310 -15.04 -4.23 -7.29
C PHE A 310 -16.23 -4.46 -8.23
N VAL A 311 -17.42 -4.71 -7.69
CA VAL A 311 -18.66 -4.81 -8.49
C VAL A 311 -18.97 -3.47 -9.16
N GLU A 312 -18.85 -2.38 -8.41
CA GLU A 312 -19.03 -1.03 -8.93
C GLU A 312 -17.97 -0.65 -9.97
N ALA A 313 -16.70 -1.02 -9.75
CA ALA A 313 -15.65 -0.84 -10.74
C ALA A 313 -15.92 -1.66 -12.01
N ALA A 314 -16.37 -2.90 -11.89
CA ALA A 314 -16.76 -3.72 -13.05
C ALA A 314 -17.89 -3.07 -13.84
N ARG A 315 -18.91 -2.49 -13.17
CA ARG A 315 -19.99 -1.76 -13.84
C ARG A 315 -19.50 -0.53 -14.59
N ASN A 316 -18.63 0.28 -13.97
CA ASN A 316 -18.09 1.47 -14.62
C ASN A 316 -17.14 1.12 -15.79
N LEU A 317 -16.38 0.03 -15.67
CA LEU A 317 -15.60 -0.52 -16.78
C LEU A 317 -16.53 -0.98 -17.92
N ALA A 318 -17.62 -1.68 -17.61
CA ALA A 318 -18.61 -2.12 -18.59
C ALA A 318 -19.28 -0.95 -19.32
N GLU A 319 -19.62 0.12 -18.61
CA GLU A 319 -20.14 1.35 -19.20
C GLU A 319 -19.12 1.97 -20.17
N ARG A 320 -17.86 2.07 -19.76
CA ARG A 320 -16.77 2.53 -20.63
C ARG A 320 -16.61 1.64 -21.87
N MET A 321 -16.73 0.32 -21.73
CA MET A 321 -16.68 -0.63 -22.85
C MET A 321 -17.84 -0.39 -23.83
N LEU A 322 -19.08 -0.27 -23.33
CA LEU A 322 -20.27 -0.05 -24.16
C LEU A 322 -20.25 1.30 -24.89
N LEU A 323 -19.76 2.35 -24.24
CA LEU A 323 -19.71 3.71 -24.79
C LEU A 323 -18.51 3.96 -25.72
N SER A 324 -17.53 3.06 -25.75
CA SER A 324 -16.29 3.26 -26.51
C SER A 324 -16.43 3.17 -28.02
N SER A 325 -17.43 2.43 -28.50
CA SER A 325 -17.67 2.25 -29.93
C SER A 325 -19.14 1.93 -30.22
N ASN A 326 -19.60 2.41 -31.37
CA ASN A 326 -20.84 1.96 -31.99
C ASN A 326 -20.63 0.64 -32.78
N GLY A 327 -19.48 0.00 -32.60
CA GLY A 327 -19.09 -1.22 -33.29
C GLY A 327 -19.63 -2.48 -32.63
N ALA A 328 -19.15 -3.62 -33.13
CA ALA A 328 -19.56 -4.93 -32.65
C ALA A 328 -19.12 -5.20 -31.20
N ILE A 329 -19.77 -6.15 -30.54
CA ILE A 329 -19.54 -6.46 -29.12
C ILE A 329 -18.08 -6.85 -28.83
N GLU A 330 -17.45 -7.51 -29.79
CA GLU A 330 -16.06 -7.94 -29.77
C GLU A 330 -15.11 -6.75 -29.58
N GLN A 331 -15.36 -5.63 -30.26
CA GLN A 331 -14.53 -4.42 -30.15
C GLN A 331 -14.64 -3.79 -28.75
N ARG A 332 -15.80 -3.92 -28.10
CA ARG A 332 -16.05 -3.43 -26.74
C ARG A 332 -15.35 -4.32 -25.70
N ILE A 333 -15.38 -5.63 -25.90
CA ILE A 333 -14.66 -6.61 -25.06
C ILE A 333 -13.15 -6.42 -25.17
N GLU A 334 -12.65 -6.23 -26.38
CA GLU A 334 -11.24 -5.97 -26.68
C GLU A 334 -10.72 -4.71 -25.97
N LEU A 335 -11.54 -3.66 -25.84
CA LEU A 335 -11.17 -2.49 -25.02
C LEU A 335 -10.99 -2.88 -23.54
N GLY A 336 -11.88 -3.70 -22.99
CA GLY A 336 -11.78 -4.19 -21.61
C GLY A 336 -10.46 -4.95 -21.39
N PHE A 337 -10.12 -5.86 -22.31
CA PHE A 337 -8.85 -6.61 -22.29
C PHE A 337 -7.65 -5.68 -22.30
N ARG A 338 -7.61 -4.74 -23.24
CA ARG A 338 -6.47 -3.81 -23.35
C ARG A 338 -6.38 -2.86 -22.16
N THR A 339 -7.51 -2.51 -21.54
CA THR A 339 -7.54 -1.63 -20.37
C THR A 339 -7.03 -2.33 -19.11
N VAL A 340 -7.38 -3.60 -18.90
CA VAL A 340 -7.02 -4.35 -17.68
C VAL A 340 -5.71 -5.13 -17.84
N LEU A 341 -5.50 -5.80 -18.97
CA LEU A 341 -4.38 -6.71 -19.20
C LEU A 341 -3.27 -6.14 -20.09
N ALA A 342 -3.47 -4.94 -20.66
CA ALA A 342 -2.53 -4.31 -21.60
C ALA A 342 -2.16 -5.15 -22.83
N ARG A 343 -2.94 -6.18 -23.16
CA ARG A 343 -2.82 -7.02 -24.36
C ARG A 343 -4.17 -7.17 -25.06
N ARG A 344 -4.14 -7.70 -26.28
CA ARG A 344 -5.36 -8.10 -26.99
C ARG A 344 -5.90 -9.42 -26.45
N ALA A 345 -7.21 -9.62 -26.56
CA ALA A 345 -7.79 -10.94 -26.37
C ALA A 345 -7.34 -11.85 -27.52
N THR A 346 -7.13 -13.13 -27.21
CA THR A 346 -7.05 -14.17 -28.24
C THR A 346 -8.43 -14.44 -28.83
N ASP A 347 -8.49 -15.06 -30.01
CA ASP A 347 -9.78 -15.36 -30.67
C ASP A 347 -10.68 -16.25 -29.79
N ASP A 348 -10.10 -17.21 -29.06
CA ASP A 348 -10.83 -18.08 -28.13
C ASP A 348 -11.36 -17.32 -26.91
N GLU A 349 -10.54 -16.47 -26.28
CA GLU A 349 -10.98 -15.64 -25.15
C GLU A 349 -12.10 -14.69 -25.56
N LEU A 350 -11.98 -14.10 -26.75
CA LEU A 350 -12.98 -13.18 -27.29
C LEU A 350 -14.29 -13.91 -27.58
N ALA A 351 -14.24 -15.11 -28.18
CA ALA A 351 -15.42 -15.93 -28.42
C ALA A 351 -16.13 -16.31 -27.11
N LEU A 352 -15.39 -16.75 -26.09
CA LEU A 352 -15.95 -17.12 -24.78
C LEU A 352 -16.65 -15.95 -24.08
N LEU A 353 -16.08 -14.76 -24.14
CA LEU A 353 -16.64 -13.59 -23.48
C LEU A 353 -17.81 -12.99 -24.24
N THR A 354 -17.81 -13.10 -25.57
CA THR A 354 -18.96 -12.75 -26.39
C THR A 354 -20.14 -13.69 -26.10
N ASP A 355 -19.90 -15.00 -26.00
CA ASP A 355 -20.92 -15.97 -25.59
C ASP A 355 -21.45 -15.68 -24.17
N LEU A 356 -20.55 -15.41 -23.21
CA LEU A 356 -20.94 -15.00 -21.86
C LEU A 356 -21.83 -13.74 -21.87
N TYR A 357 -21.47 -12.73 -22.67
CA TYR A 357 -22.28 -11.53 -22.81
C TYR A 357 -23.69 -11.85 -23.31
N GLN A 358 -23.81 -12.63 -24.39
CA GLN A 358 -25.09 -12.99 -25.00
C GLN A 358 -25.97 -13.79 -24.02
N GLN A 359 -25.39 -14.76 -23.31
CA GLN A 359 -26.10 -15.54 -22.29
C GLN A 359 -26.61 -14.65 -21.15
N MET A 360 -25.78 -13.72 -20.67
CA MET A 360 -26.18 -12.81 -19.59
C MET A 360 -27.22 -11.79 -20.07
N GLN A 361 -27.13 -11.30 -21.31
CA GLN A 361 -28.12 -10.39 -21.88
C GLN A 361 -29.49 -11.06 -21.98
N VAL A 362 -29.56 -12.30 -22.46
CA VAL A 362 -30.80 -13.09 -22.48
C VAL A 362 -31.37 -13.27 -21.08
N ARG A 363 -30.51 -13.55 -20.09
CA ARG A 363 -30.92 -13.72 -18.70
C ARG A 363 -31.48 -12.44 -18.10
N PHE A 364 -30.79 -11.32 -18.24
CA PHE A 364 -31.23 -10.04 -17.68
C PHE A 364 -32.48 -9.49 -18.38
N ASN A 365 -32.69 -9.79 -19.66
CA ASN A 365 -33.95 -9.50 -20.35
C ASN A 365 -35.13 -10.31 -19.79
N LYS A 366 -34.91 -11.56 -19.36
CA LYS A 366 -35.93 -12.38 -18.69
C LYS A 366 -36.16 -12.00 -17.23
N GLU A 367 -35.13 -11.48 -16.56
CA GLU A 367 -35.14 -11.13 -15.14
C GLU A 367 -34.67 -9.67 -14.90
N PRO A 368 -35.42 -8.63 -15.35
CA PRO A 368 -34.95 -7.23 -15.29
C PRO A 368 -34.63 -6.74 -13.88
N GLU A 369 -35.37 -7.21 -12.87
CA GLU A 369 -35.11 -6.87 -11.46
C GLU A 369 -33.68 -7.21 -11.02
N ARG A 370 -33.08 -8.25 -11.59
CA ARG A 370 -31.69 -8.64 -11.29
C ARG A 370 -30.68 -7.69 -11.90
N ALA A 371 -30.96 -7.18 -13.10
CA ALA A 371 -30.15 -6.14 -13.70
C ALA A 371 -30.18 -4.89 -12.82
N THR A 372 -31.38 -4.41 -12.46
CA THR A 372 -31.53 -3.25 -11.58
C THR A 372 -30.80 -3.43 -10.25
N LYS A 373 -30.91 -4.62 -9.62
CA LYS A 373 -30.21 -4.91 -8.37
C LYS A 373 -28.68 -4.90 -8.52
N LEU A 374 -28.15 -5.46 -9.60
CA LEU A 374 -26.72 -5.44 -9.89
C LEU A 374 -26.23 -4.00 -10.10
N LEU A 375 -26.94 -3.24 -10.95
CA LEU A 375 -26.57 -1.88 -11.31
C LEU A 375 -26.67 -0.88 -10.15
N ALA A 376 -27.54 -1.16 -9.17
CA ALA A 376 -27.64 -0.39 -7.93
C ALA A 376 -26.47 -0.62 -6.94
N THR A 377 -25.49 -1.46 -7.28
CA THR A 377 -24.32 -1.68 -6.42
C THR A 377 -23.33 -0.53 -6.52
N GLY A 378 -23.05 0.11 -5.38
CA GLY A 378 -22.16 1.28 -5.30
C GLY A 378 -22.92 2.59 -5.15
N GLU A 379 -22.21 3.71 -5.21
CA GLU A 379 -22.76 5.08 -5.08
C GLU A 379 -22.72 5.83 -6.42
N SER A 380 -21.76 5.48 -7.30
CA SER A 380 -21.72 6.02 -8.65
C SER A 380 -22.98 5.65 -9.43
N LYS A 381 -23.46 6.57 -10.26
CA LYS A 381 -24.61 6.31 -11.16
C LYS A 381 -24.09 5.83 -12.51
N HIS A 382 -24.86 5.01 -13.21
CA HIS A 382 -24.60 4.71 -14.63
C HIS A 382 -25.34 5.69 -15.55
N SER A 383 -24.91 5.77 -16.80
CA SER A 383 -25.58 6.58 -17.82
C SER A 383 -26.97 6.05 -18.18
N ASP A 384 -27.95 6.96 -18.22
CA ASP A 384 -29.31 6.70 -18.73
C ASP A 384 -29.36 6.40 -20.24
N ARG A 385 -28.23 6.51 -20.95
CA ARG A 385 -28.12 6.22 -22.39
C ARG A 385 -28.03 4.72 -22.70
N LEU A 386 -27.77 3.90 -21.69
CA LEU A 386 -27.53 2.47 -21.86
C LEU A 386 -28.77 1.67 -21.44
N ASN A 387 -29.02 0.57 -22.14
CA ASN A 387 -30.02 -0.39 -21.71
C ASN A 387 -29.52 -1.13 -20.46
N ASP A 388 -30.33 -1.18 -19.41
CA ASP A 388 -29.95 -1.81 -18.13
C ASP A 388 -29.56 -3.29 -18.28
N SER A 389 -30.25 -4.07 -19.12
CA SER A 389 -29.90 -5.47 -19.35
C SER A 389 -28.56 -5.61 -20.06
N GLU A 390 -28.27 -4.73 -21.04
CA GLU A 390 -26.99 -4.73 -21.75
C GLU A 390 -25.84 -4.34 -20.83
N LEU A 391 -26.04 -3.31 -20.00
CA LEU A 391 -25.04 -2.86 -19.03
C LEU A 391 -24.80 -3.93 -17.95
N ALA A 392 -25.86 -4.57 -17.45
CA ALA A 392 -25.74 -5.66 -16.49
C ALA A 392 -24.99 -6.86 -17.09
N ALA A 393 -25.28 -7.23 -18.34
CA ALA A 393 -24.55 -8.29 -19.03
C ALA A 393 -23.06 -7.96 -19.21
N MET A 394 -22.75 -6.75 -19.67
CA MET A 394 -21.37 -6.30 -19.82
C MET A 394 -20.66 -6.17 -18.47
N THR A 395 -21.37 -5.86 -17.39
CA THR A 395 -20.82 -5.82 -16.02
C THR A 395 -20.29 -7.20 -15.60
N ILE A 396 -20.96 -8.29 -15.99
CA ILE A 396 -20.46 -9.66 -15.73
C ILE A 396 -19.20 -9.96 -16.52
N VAL A 397 -19.13 -9.53 -17.79
CA VAL A 397 -17.93 -9.67 -18.62
C VAL A 397 -16.76 -8.87 -18.03
N ALA A 398 -16.98 -7.59 -17.70
CA ALA A 398 -15.97 -6.74 -17.07
C ALA A 398 -15.50 -7.29 -15.72
N SER A 399 -16.41 -7.83 -14.92
CA SER A 399 -16.08 -8.52 -13.66
C SER A 399 -15.21 -9.75 -13.93
N THR A 400 -15.53 -10.54 -14.95
CA THR A 400 -14.73 -11.71 -15.34
C THR A 400 -13.31 -11.31 -15.72
N ILE A 401 -13.15 -10.25 -16.53
CA ILE A 401 -11.84 -9.71 -16.93
C ILE A 401 -11.03 -9.26 -15.71
N LEU A 402 -11.64 -8.52 -14.77
CA LEU A 402 -10.98 -8.05 -13.55
C LEU A 402 -10.59 -9.18 -12.59
N ASN A 403 -11.15 -10.38 -12.77
CA ASN A 403 -10.89 -11.57 -11.95
C ASN A 403 -9.98 -12.61 -12.62
N LEU A 404 -9.47 -12.33 -13.83
CA LEU A 404 -8.46 -13.18 -14.47
C LEU A 404 -7.18 -13.21 -13.64
N ASP A 405 -6.43 -14.31 -13.72
CA ASP A 405 -5.17 -14.44 -12.97
C ASP A 405 -4.19 -13.34 -13.41
N GLU A 406 -4.13 -13.03 -14.71
CA GLU A 406 -3.31 -11.93 -15.25
C GLU A 406 -3.75 -10.54 -14.76
N ALA A 407 -5.01 -10.35 -14.37
CA ALA A 407 -5.48 -9.08 -13.82
C ALA A 407 -5.05 -8.90 -12.36
N VAL A 408 -4.82 -9.99 -11.62
CA VAL A 408 -4.52 -9.93 -10.18
C VAL A 408 -3.04 -10.16 -9.86
N VAL A 409 -2.23 -10.51 -10.86
CA VAL A 409 -0.78 -10.66 -10.77
C VAL A 409 -0.06 -9.60 -11.59
N LYS A 410 1.18 -9.31 -11.23
CA LYS A 410 2.09 -8.55 -12.10
C LYS A 410 2.50 -9.43 -13.28
N PRO A 411 2.58 -8.85 -14.50
CA PRO A 411 3.01 -9.57 -15.71
C PRO A 411 4.45 -10.08 -15.61
#